data_AF-A0AA47P7R4-F1
#
_entry.id   AF-A0AA47P7R4-F1
#
_cell.length_a   1.000
_cell.length_b   1.000
_cell.length_c   1.000
_cell.angle_alpha   90.00
_cell.angle_beta   90.00
_cell.angle_gamma   90.00
#
_symmetry.space_group_name_H-M   'P 1'
#
loop_
_entity.id
_entity.type
_entity.pdbx_description
1 polymer ?
#
loop_
_entity_poly.entity_id
_entity_poly.type
_entity_poly.pdbx_seq_one_letter_code
_entity_poly.pdbx_strand_id
1 'polypeptide(L)'
;MDPLSVVHDEVALEGLDGITVPSLWIRLGSRSPSFPLKLDGPTTEFIWRSLVHNVDLDFYELPRERVDVVLFDRFAEINPETGIQTTDSFFDANSDVYPITVVADDKNGVQGSCALYKERRIVTKNVRGQDLKPLMTLEEAVRRSVPSQ
;
A
#
# COMPACT_ATOMS: atom_id res chain seq x y z
N MET A 1 9.94 -16.24 -8.08
CA MET A 1 9.01 -15.22 -8.60
C MET A 1 9.85 -13.99 -8.91
N ASP A 2 9.55 -13.27 -9.99
CA ASP A 2 10.27 -12.05 -10.36
C ASP A 2 10.09 -10.98 -9.26
N PRO A 3 11.14 -10.27 -8.80
CA PRO A 3 11.00 -9.30 -7.72
C PRO A 3 10.01 -8.18 -8.05
N LEU A 4 9.96 -7.70 -9.29
CA LEU A 4 9.04 -6.62 -9.67
C LEU A 4 7.60 -7.13 -9.75
N SER A 5 7.38 -8.37 -10.20
CA SER A 5 6.05 -8.98 -10.12
C SER A 5 5.55 -9.10 -8.68
N VAL A 6 6.42 -9.46 -7.73
CA VAL A 6 6.09 -9.48 -6.29
C VAL A 6 5.65 -8.10 -5.80
N VAL A 7 6.37 -7.04 -6.19
CA VAL A 7 6.00 -5.67 -5.84
C VAL A 7 4.62 -5.33 -6.39
N HIS A 8 4.36 -5.64 -7.67
CA HIS A 8 3.07 -5.38 -8.30
C HIS A 8 1.92 -6.14 -7.61
N ASP A 9 2.14 -7.39 -7.22
CA ASP A 9 1.17 -8.17 -6.47
C ASP A 9 0.82 -7.47 -5.14
N GLU A 10 1.82 -7.00 -4.38
CA GLU A 10 1.56 -6.28 -3.11
C GLU A 10 0.79 -4.98 -3.30
N VAL A 11 1.06 -4.22 -4.38
CA VAL A 11 0.26 -3.04 -4.73
C VAL A 11 -1.18 -3.44 -5.06
N ALA A 12 -1.36 -4.51 -5.85
CA ALA A 12 -2.68 -4.96 -6.29
C ALA A 12 -3.54 -5.52 -5.15
N LEU A 13 -2.93 -6.08 -4.11
CA LEU A 13 -3.64 -6.60 -2.92
C LEU A 13 -4.44 -5.54 -2.17
N GLU A 14 -4.07 -4.26 -2.29
CA GLU A 14 -4.77 -3.14 -1.66
C GLU A 14 -5.96 -2.62 -2.50
N GLY A 15 -6.06 -3.07 -3.75
CA GLY A 15 -7.18 -2.79 -4.63
C GLY A 15 -7.46 -1.30 -4.78
N LEU A 16 -8.72 -0.91 -4.59
CA LEU A 16 -9.16 0.46 -4.83
C LEU A 16 -8.62 1.47 -3.81
N ASP A 17 -8.39 1.06 -2.56
CA ASP A 17 -7.80 1.94 -1.54
C ASP A 17 -6.37 2.34 -1.92
N GLY A 18 -5.64 1.41 -2.55
CA GLY A 18 -4.25 1.60 -2.93
C GLY A 18 -3.31 1.55 -1.73
N ILE A 19 -2.06 1.18 -2.00
CA ILE A 19 -1.03 1.05 -0.97
C ILE A 19 -0.29 2.38 -0.76
N THR A 20 0.04 2.71 0.49
CA THR A 20 1.00 3.79 0.77
C THR A 20 2.42 3.30 0.61
N VAL A 21 3.35 4.21 0.30
CA VAL A 21 4.77 3.87 0.16
C VAL A 21 5.34 3.19 1.41
N PRO A 22 5.12 3.68 2.65
CA PRO A 22 5.65 3.01 3.84
C PRO A 22 5.01 1.63 4.06
N SER A 23 3.70 1.49 3.84
CA SER A 23 3.00 0.20 3.98
C SER A 23 3.46 -0.84 2.96
N LEU A 24 3.89 -0.43 1.76
CA LEU A 24 4.52 -1.32 0.78
C LEU A 24 5.82 -1.92 1.33
N TRP A 25 6.65 -1.12 2.00
CA TRP A 25 7.89 -1.60 2.61
C TRP A 25 7.64 -2.58 3.75
N ILE A 26 6.63 -2.30 4.59
CA ILE A 26 6.22 -3.19 5.68
C ILE A 26 5.79 -4.56 5.13
N ARG A 27 4.95 -4.57 4.08
CA ARG A 27 4.47 -5.81 3.44
C ARG A 27 5.60 -6.58 2.77
N LEU A 28 6.44 -5.92 1.98
CA LEU A 28 7.57 -6.58 1.31
C LEU A 28 8.58 -7.15 2.31
N GLY A 29 8.85 -6.43 3.40
CA GLY A 29 9.79 -6.86 4.45
C GLY A 29 9.30 -8.06 5.27
N SER A 30 7.99 -8.28 5.33
CA SER A 30 7.36 -9.34 6.14
C SER A 30 6.72 -10.44 5.29
N ARG A 31 6.94 -10.44 3.98
CA ARG A 31 6.34 -11.40 3.04
C ARG A 31 6.86 -12.82 3.28
N SER A 32 5.99 -13.81 3.05
CA SER A 32 6.34 -15.22 2.97
C SER A 32 5.87 -15.82 1.63
N PRO A 33 6.75 -16.37 0.77
CA PRO A 33 8.21 -16.45 0.93
C PRO A 33 8.88 -15.07 0.90
N SER A 34 10.07 -14.98 1.50
CA SER A 34 10.83 -13.73 1.66
C SER A 34 11.07 -13.03 0.32
N PHE A 35 10.93 -11.69 0.32
CA PHE A 35 11.22 -10.86 -0.82
C PHE A 35 12.72 -10.97 -1.19
N PRO A 36 13.06 -11.24 -2.47
CA PRO A 36 14.42 -11.61 -2.86
C PRO A 36 15.44 -10.46 -2.84
N LEU A 37 15.02 -9.21 -2.69
CA LEU A 37 15.91 -8.04 -2.66
C LEU A 37 15.95 -7.41 -1.26
N LYS A 38 17.08 -6.79 -0.92
CA LYS A 38 17.20 -6.02 0.32
C LYS A 38 16.46 -4.69 0.17
N LEU A 39 15.67 -4.28 1.16
CA LEU A 39 14.98 -2.99 1.15
C LEU A 39 15.90 -1.85 1.63
N ASP A 40 17.04 -1.68 0.95
CA ASP A 40 17.92 -0.52 1.14
C ASP A 40 17.55 0.64 0.20
N GLY A 41 18.11 1.83 0.45
CA GLY A 41 17.79 3.05 -0.31
C GLY A 41 17.88 2.90 -1.84
N PRO A 42 18.97 2.33 -2.40
CA PRO A 42 19.06 2.08 -3.83
C PRO A 42 17.97 1.13 -4.35
N THR A 43 17.64 0.09 -3.60
CA THR A 43 16.61 -0.88 -4.00
C THR A 43 15.21 -0.28 -3.93
N THR A 44 14.88 0.46 -2.87
CA THR A 44 13.56 1.10 -2.75
C THR A 44 13.36 2.18 -3.82
N GLU A 45 14.41 2.94 -4.16
CA GLU A 45 14.38 3.87 -5.30
C GLU A 45 14.22 3.14 -6.64
N PHE A 46 14.90 2.01 -6.83
CA PHE A 46 14.71 1.17 -8.02
C PHE A 46 13.26 0.66 -8.14
N ILE A 47 12.69 0.17 -7.04
CA ILE A 47 11.29 -0.28 -6.96
C ILE A 47 10.34 0.88 -7.25
N TRP A 48 10.56 2.05 -6.63
CA TRP A 48 9.80 3.26 -6.89
C TRP A 48 9.78 3.60 -8.37
N ARG A 49 10.95 3.64 -9.01
CA ARG A 49 11.04 3.86 -10.45
C ARG A 49 10.25 2.82 -11.23
N SER A 50 10.33 1.53 -10.89
CA SER A 50 9.54 0.49 -11.54
C SER A 50 8.03 0.76 -11.46
N LEU A 51 7.53 1.14 -10.29
CA LEU A 51 6.12 1.50 -10.09
C LEU A 51 5.74 2.73 -10.93
N VAL A 52 6.60 3.75 -10.93
CA VAL A 52 6.36 4.96 -11.72
C VAL A 52 6.33 4.62 -13.21
N HIS A 53 7.15 3.74 -13.76
CA HIS A 53 7.06 3.43 -15.20
C HIS A 53 5.84 2.57 -15.59
N ASN A 54 5.09 2.00 -14.62
CA ASN A 54 3.97 1.11 -14.90
C ASN A 54 2.69 1.88 -15.27
N VAL A 55 2.24 1.74 -16.53
CA VAL A 55 1.05 2.42 -17.08
C VAL A 55 -0.27 2.03 -16.43
N ASP A 56 -0.35 0.85 -15.82
CA ASP A 56 -1.54 0.31 -15.17
C ASP A 56 -1.72 0.87 -13.76
N LEU A 57 -0.76 1.65 -13.26
CA LEU A 57 -0.80 2.31 -11.96
C LEU A 57 -1.07 3.81 -12.09
N ASP A 58 -1.99 4.25 -11.24
CA ASP A 58 -2.26 5.65 -10.94
C ASP A 58 -1.79 6.00 -9.53
N PHE A 59 -1.36 7.24 -9.35
CA PHE A 59 -0.88 7.77 -8.09
C PHE A 59 -1.86 8.78 -7.54
N TYR A 60 -2.20 8.65 -6.26
CA TYR A 60 -3.13 9.51 -5.57
C TYR A 60 -2.50 10.10 -4.31
N GLU A 61 -2.87 11.34 -4.01
CA GLU A 61 -2.59 12.00 -2.75
C GLU A 61 -3.85 11.98 -1.89
N LEU A 62 -3.71 11.53 -0.65
CA LEU A 62 -4.82 11.48 0.31
C LEU A 62 -4.98 12.83 1.02
N PRO A 63 -6.21 13.22 1.42
CA PRO A 63 -6.44 14.47 2.16
C PRO A 63 -5.79 14.50 3.55
N ARG A 64 -5.47 13.32 4.10
CA ARG A 64 -4.77 13.12 5.37
C ARG A 64 -3.88 11.89 5.28
N GLU A 65 -2.82 11.89 6.07
CA GLU A 65 -1.92 10.74 6.19
C GLU A 65 -2.71 9.51 6.68
N ARG A 66 -2.49 8.39 6.02
CA ARG A 66 -3.08 7.09 6.39
C ARG A 66 -2.12 6.42 7.36
N VAL A 67 -2.64 5.92 8.47
CA VAL A 67 -1.85 5.11 9.42
C VAL A 67 -1.29 3.89 8.69
N ASP A 68 -0.04 3.55 8.98
CA ASP A 68 0.60 2.39 8.36
C ASP A 68 -0.07 1.08 8.73
N VAL A 69 0.02 0.11 7.81
CA VAL A 69 -0.48 -1.24 8.05
C VAL A 69 0.25 -1.88 9.23
N VAL A 70 -0.52 -2.40 10.18
CA VAL A 70 0.01 -3.22 11.28
C VAL A 70 -0.21 -4.68 10.92
N LEU A 71 0.89 -5.41 10.75
CA LEU A 71 0.83 -6.84 10.46
C LEU A 71 0.60 -7.61 11.76
N PHE A 72 -0.45 -8.42 11.77
CA PHE A 72 -0.82 -9.26 12.91
C PHE A 72 -0.83 -10.73 12.49
N ASP A 73 -0.08 -11.56 13.20
CA ASP A 73 -0.11 -13.01 13.01
C ASP A 73 -1.30 -13.62 13.74
N ARG A 74 -2.37 -13.91 12.98
CA ARG A 74 -3.59 -14.55 13.51
C ARG A 74 -3.35 -15.95 14.07
N PHE A 75 -2.22 -16.57 13.77
CA PHE A 75 -1.88 -17.92 14.24
C PHE A 75 -0.93 -17.92 15.43
N ALA A 76 -0.40 -16.76 15.85
CA ALA A 76 0.54 -16.67 16.96
C ALA A 76 -0.03 -17.21 18.29
N GLU A 77 -1.35 -17.07 18.47
CA GLU A 77 -2.07 -17.49 19.69
C GLU A 77 -2.95 -18.73 19.45
N ILE A 78 -2.72 -19.48 18.38
CA ILE A 78 -3.37 -20.77 18.13
C ILE A 78 -2.53 -21.88 18.76
N ASN A 79 -3.15 -22.65 19.66
CA ASN A 79 -2.52 -23.82 20.25
C ASN A 79 -2.21 -24.85 19.14
N PRO A 80 -0.94 -25.26 18.96
CA PRO A 80 -0.54 -26.13 17.86
C PRO A 80 -1.07 -27.56 17.97
N GLU A 81 -1.44 -28.02 19.17
CA GLU A 81 -1.98 -29.37 19.40
C GLU A 81 -3.50 -29.43 19.22
N THR A 82 -4.22 -28.39 19.65
CA THR A 82 -5.68 -28.38 19.66
C THR A 82 -6.30 -27.56 18.53
N GLY A 83 -5.53 -26.65 17.92
CA GLY A 83 -6.02 -25.67 16.96
C GLY A 83 -6.92 -24.58 17.57
N ILE A 84 -7.03 -24.53 18.90
CA ILE A 84 -7.87 -23.57 19.62
C ILE A 84 -7.07 -22.30 19.89
N GLN A 85 -7.69 -21.15 19.64
CA GLN A 85 -7.14 -19.85 19.98
C GLN A 85 -7.22 -19.60 21.50
N THR A 86 -6.12 -19.18 22.11
CA THR A 86 -5.97 -19.13 23.57
C THR A 86 -6.41 -17.82 24.23
N THR A 87 -6.81 -16.81 23.45
CA THR A 87 -7.02 -15.42 23.89
C THR A 87 -8.19 -14.77 23.14
N ASP A 88 -8.95 -13.91 23.85
CA ASP A 88 -10.05 -13.10 23.30
C ASP A 88 -9.57 -11.75 22.71
N SER A 89 -8.26 -11.54 22.59
CA SER A 89 -7.57 -10.28 22.23
C SER A 89 -7.73 -9.85 20.77
N PHE A 90 -8.79 -10.25 20.06
CA PHE A 90 -9.03 -9.85 18.68
C PHE A 90 -9.20 -8.34 18.48
N PHE A 91 -9.46 -7.58 19.54
CA PHE A 91 -9.93 -6.20 19.43
C PHE A 91 -9.32 -5.28 20.49
N ASP A 92 -7.99 -5.28 20.66
CA ASP A 92 -7.35 -4.09 21.19
C ASP A 92 -7.41 -2.99 20.11
N ALA A 93 -8.45 -2.15 20.23
CA ALA A 93 -8.61 -0.72 19.91
C ALA A 93 -7.70 -0.02 18.87
N ASN A 94 -7.04 -0.73 17.97
CA ASN A 94 -6.29 -0.16 16.88
C ASN A 94 -7.29 0.28 15.82
N SER A 95 -7.22 1.55 15.41
CA SER A 95 -8.04 2.09 14.34
C SER A 95 -7.97 1.17 13.13
N ASP A 96 -9.12 0.65 12.69
CA ASP A 96 -9.20 -0.12 11.45
C ASP A 96 -8.66 0.75 10.32
N VAL A 97 -7.51 0.35 9.77
CA VAL A 97 -6.82 1.06 8.68
C VAL A 97 -7.56 0.86 7.34
N TYR A 98 -8.54 -0.06 7.30
CA TYR A 98 -9.31 -0.47 6.12
C TYR A 98 -10.82 -0.47 6.39
N PRO A 99 -11.41 0.66 6.81
CA PRO A 99 -12.84 0.72 7.09
C PRO A 99 -13.63 0.40 5.81
N ILE A 100 -14.53 -0.58 5.88
CA ILE A 100 -15.35 -1.01 4.74
C ILE A 100 -16.21 0.17 4.27
N THR A 101 -15.89 0.69 3.09
CA THR A 101 -16.61 1.81 2.47
C THR A 101 -16.79 1.53 0.99
N VAL A 102 -17.90 0.87 0.67
CA VAL A 102 -18.20 0.40 -0.69
C VAL A 102 -18.48 1.59 -1.61
N VAL A 103 -17.78 1.62 -2.74
CA VAL A 103 -18.04 2.55 -3.85
C VAL A 103 -19.08 1.90 -4.77
N ALA A 104 -20.34 2.35 -4.64
CA ALA A 104 -21.47 1.83 -5.42
C ALA A 104 -21.91 2.75 -6.58
N ASP A 105 -21.67 4.06 -6.46
CA ASP A 105 -22.30 5.09 -7.31
C ASP A 105 -21.33 5.74 -8.31
N ASP A 106 -20.25 5.06 -8.70
CA ASP A 106 -19.32 5.61 -9.67
C ASP A 106 -19.86 5.51 -11.10
N LYS A 107 -19.94 6.65 -11.80
CA LYS A 107 -20.50 6.74 -13.16
C LYS A 107 -19.66 6.02 -14.23
N ASN A 108 -18.38 5.77 -13.95
CA ASN A 108 -17.47 5.04 -14.83
C ASN A 108 -17.46 3.54 -14.53
N GLY A 109 -18.27 3.08 -13.56
CA GLY A 109 -18.39 1.67 -13.20
C GLY A 109 -17.28 1.16 -12.28
N VAL A 110 -16.54 2.05 -11.60
CA VAL A 110 -15.53 1.64 -10.61
C VAL A 110 -16.21 0.94 -9.44
N GLN A 111 -15.69 -0.22 -9.06
CA GLN A 111 -16.18 -1.03 -7.93
C GLN A 111 -15.04 -1.32 -6.96
N GLY A 112 -15.34 -1.35 -5.66
CA GLY A 112 -14.38 -1.66 -4.61
C GLY A 112 -14.72 -0.99 -3.29
N SER A 113 -13.82 -1.12 -2.31
CA SER A 113 -13.88 -0.39 -1.05
C SER A 113 -12.80 0.67 -1.04
N CYS A 114 -13.16 1.92 -0.75
CA CYS A 114 -12.21 2.99 -0.46
C CYS A 114 -12.89 4.15 0.27
N ALA A 115 -12.49 4.40 1.51
CA ALA A 115 -13.10 5.44 2.34
C ALA A 115 -12.88 6.85 1.80
N LEU A 116 -11.73 7.08 1.16
CA LEU A 116 -11.31 8.38 0.65
C LEU A 116 -11.47 8.50 -0.88
N TYR A 117 -12.27 7.63 -1.50
CA TYR A 117 -12.40 7.54 -2.97
C TYR A 117 -12.73 8.87 -3.64
N LYS A 118 -13.60 9.67 -3.03
CA LYS A 118 -14.05 10.98 -3.53
C LYS A 118 -13.16 12.15 -3.12
N GLU A 119 -12.32 11.96 -2.10
CA GLU A 119 -11.50 13.02 -1.50
C GLU A 119 -10.04 12.96 -1.98
N ARG A 120 -9.56 11.78 -2.39
CA ARG A 120 -8.22 11.60 -2.93
C ARG A 120 -8.03 12.37 -4.23
N ARG A 121 -6.84 12.91 -4.42
CA ARG A 121 -6.46 13.70 -5.59
C ARG A 121 -5.55 12.89 -6.50
N ILE A 122 -5.91 12.76 -7.78
CA ILE A 122 -5.00 12.15 -8.75
C ILE A 122 -3.76 13.03 -8.96
N VAL A 123 -2.58 12.45 -8.77
CA VAL A 123 -1.28 13.11 -8.91
C VAL A 123 -0.33 12.37 -9.85
N THR A 124 -0.84 11.38 -10.62
CA THR A 124 -0.07 10.62 -11.63
C THR A 124 0.78 11.54 -12.52
N LYS A 125 0.22 12.66 -13.00
CA LYS A 125 0.93 13.63 -13.87
C LYS A 125 2.03 14.43 -13.16
N ASN A 126 1.99 14.52 -11.82
CA ASN A 126 3.05 15.14 -11.04
C ASN A 126 4.17 14.15 -10.74
N VAL A 127 3.85 12.86 -10.65
CA VAL A 127 4.81 11.78 -10.37
C VAL A 127 5.51 11.34 -11.66
N ARG A 128 4.80 11.38 -12.79
CA ARG A 128 5.22 10.80 -14.07
C ARG A 128 4.90 11.67 -15.28
N GLY A 129 5.89 11.80 -16.17
CA GLY A 129 5.75 12.46 -17.47
C GLY A 129 4.94 11.63 -18.47
N GLN A 130 4.59 12.24 -19.60
CA GLN A 130 3.89 11.52 -20.69
C GLN A 130 4.75 10.40 -21.30
N ASP A 131 6.08 10.50 -21.20
CA ASP A 131 7.05 9.49 -21.62
C ASP A 131 7.31 8.42 -20.55
N LEU A 132 6.46 8.35 -19.53
CA LEU A 132 6.52 7.43 -18.40
C LEU A 132 7.76 7.60 -17.51
N LYS A 133 8.54 8.67 -17.70
CA LYS A 133 9.70 8.93 -16.84
C LYS A 133 9.27 9.51 -15.49
N PRO A 134 9.97 9.16 -14.40
CA PRO A 134 9.74 9.74 -13.10
C PRO A 134 10.11 11.23 -13.11
N LEU A 135 9.21 12.04 -12.56
CA LEU A 135 9.41 13.47 -12.36
C LEU A 135 9.86 13.80 -10.93
N MET A 136 9.87 12.81 -10.05
CA MET A 136 10.32 12.93 -8.66
C MET A 136 10.92 11.61 -8.16
N THR A 137 11.82 11.75 -7.21
CA THR A 137 12.45 10.65 -6.45
C THR A 137 11.49 10.08 -5.41
N LEU A 138 11.82 8.90 -4.86
CA LEU A 138 11.07 8.31 -3.75
C LEU A 138 11.01 9.26 -2.54
N GLU A 139 12.13 9.91 -2.24
CA GLU A 139 12.24 10.82 -1.10
C GLU A 139 11.31 12.04 -1.25
N GLU A 140 11.24 12.61 -2.44
CA GLU A 140 10.34 13.73 -2.75
C GLU A 140 8.88 13.31 -2.68
N ALA A 141 8.54 12.11 -3.16
CA ALA A 141 7.19 11.57 -3.09
C ALA A 141 6.74 11.37 -1.63
N VAL A 142 7.61 10.84 -0.77
CA VAL A 142 7.34 10.66 0.66
C VAL A 142 7.32 11.99 1.43
N ARG A 143 8.15 12.97 1.06
CA ARG A 143 8.10 14.30 1.71
C ARG A 143 6.79 15.03 1.43
N ARG A 144 6.18 14.79 0.26
CA ARG A 144 4.93 15.45 -0.14
C ARG A 144 3.73 15.03 0.71
N SER A 145 3.76 13.86 1.35
CA SER A 145 2.71 13.41 2.27
C SER A 145 2.78 14.06 3.65
N VAL A 146 3.85 14.81 3.95
CA VAL A 146 3.97 15.59 5.19
C VAL A 146 3.38 16.99 4.95
N PRO A 147 2.36 17.43 5.71
CA PRO A 147 1.86 18.80 5.60
C PRO A 147 3.01 19.78 5.89
N SER A 148 3.21 20.75 5.00
CA SER A 148 4.01 21.93 5.33
C SER A 148 3.42 22.56 6.60
N GLN A 149 4.19 22.56 7.69
CA GLN A 149 3.84 23.27 8.94
C GLN A 149 3.69 24.78 8.68
#